data_AF-A0A3B8WBL7-F1
#
_entry.id   AF-A0A3B8WBL7-F1
#
_cell.length_a   1.000
_cell.length_b   1.000
_cell.length_c   1.000
_cell.angle_alpha   90.00
_cell.angle_beta   90.00
_cell.angle_gamma   90.00
#
_symmetry.space_group_name_H-M   'P 1'
#
loop_
_entity.id
_entity.type
_entity.pdbx_description
1 polymer ?
#
loop_
_entity_poly.entity_id
_entity_poly.type
_entity_poly.pdbx_seq_one_letter_code
_entity_poly.pdbx_strand_id
1 'polypeptide(L)' 'ENDNFEWHVALSDPLPSDDWDGPTGFIHNVLYENYLKDHPAPEDCEFYMCGPPIMNASVIKMLKDLGVEDENIMLDDFGG' A
#
# COMPACT_ATOMS: atom_id res chain seq x y z
N GLU A 1 16.40 2.27 -16.49
CA GLU A 1 15.39 3.05 -15.75
C GLU A 1 14.12 3.05 -16.58
N ASN A 2 12.96 2.94 -15.95
CA ASN A 2 11.67 2.99 -16.62
C ASN A 2 10.93 4.18 -16.03
N ASP A 3 10.69 5.23 -16.81
CA ASP A 3 10.12 6.49 -16.33
C ASP A 3 8.70 6.34 -15.76
N ASN A 4 8.05 5.21 -16.03
CA ASN A 4 6.70 4.87 -15.59
C ASN A 4 6.68 3.97 -14.34
N PHE A 5 7.81 3.77 -13.66
CA PHE A 5 7.89 2.90 -12.49
C PHE A 5 8.59 3.58 -11.32
N GLU A 6 7.88 3.64 -10.20
CA GLU A 6 8.40 4.11 -8.92
C GLU A 6 8.14 3.06 -7.84
N TRP A 7 9.00 3.03 -6.81
CA TRP A 7 8.84 2.17 -5.66
C TRP A 7 9.21 2.94 -4.39
N HIS A 8 8.50 2.64 -3.30
CA HIS A 8 8.69 3.29 -2.01
C HIS A 8 8.74 2.26 -0.90
N VAL A 9 9.56 2.52 0.11
CA VAL A 9 9.67 1.70 1.32
C VAL A 9 9.11 2.49 2.48
N ALA A 10 8.39 1.80 3.37
CA ALA A 10 7.96 2.33 4.66
C ALA A 10 8.49 1.44 5.78
N LEU A 11 9.06 2.07 6.81
CA LEU A 11 9.45 1.37 8.04
C LEU A 11 8.38 1.61 9.12
N SER A 12 7.76 0.55 9.61
CA SER A 12 6.73 0.68 10.65
C SER A 12 7.29 1.14 11.99
N ASP A 13 8.53 0.73 12.29
CA ASP A 13 9.25 1.04 13.54
C ASP A 13 10.75 1.19 13.23
N PRO A 14 11.18 2.31 12.62
CA PRO A 14 12.59 2.54 12.30
C PRO A 14 13.42 2.66 13.58
N LEU A 15 14.61 2.04 13.59
CA LEU A 15 15.55 2.15 14.70
C LEU A 15 16.44 3.38 14.54
N PRO A 16 17.00 3.93 15.63
CA PRO A 16 17.97 5.03 15.53
C PRO A 16 19.21 4.70 14.68
N SER A 17 19.57 3.41 14.58
CA SER A 17 20.70 2.95 13.76
C SER A 17 20.40 2.89 12.26
N ASP A 18 19.14 3.04 11.86
CA ASP A 18 18.73 2.91 10.46
C ASP A 18 18.97 4.20 9.68
N ASP A 19 19.24 5.32 10.37
CA ASP A 19 19.41 6.67 9.80
C ASP A 19 18.29 7.01 8.78
N TRP A 20 17.06 6.56 9.07
CA TRP A 20 15.94 6.57 8.13
C TRP A 20 15.24 7.93 8.08
N ASP A 21 15.17 8.53 6.90
CA ASP A 21 14.48 9.78 6.60
C ASP A 21 13.23 9.59 5.72
N GLY A 22 12.94 8.36 5.31
CA GLY A 22 11.81 8.01 4.46
C GLY A 22 10.49 7.84 5.21
N PRO A 23 9.43 7.38 4.52
CA PRO A 23 8.12 7.17 5.12
C PRO A 23 8.14 6.19 6.30
N THR A 24 7.31 6.47 7.29
CA THR A 24 7.18 5.65 8.50
C THR A 24 5.72 5.27 8.76
N GLY A 25 5.53 4.15 9.46
CA GLY A 25 4.22 3.58 9.78
C GLY A 25 3.81 2.42 8.87
N PHE A 26 2.54 2.02 8.96
CA PHE A 26 2.02 0.90 8.17
C PHE A 26 1.82 1.29 6.70
N ILE A 27 2.15 0.36 5.79
CA ILE A 27 2.18 0.64 4.35
C ILE A 27 0.86 1.13 3.77
N HIS A 28 -0.29 0.68 4.27
CA HIS A 28 -1.61 1.14 3.80
C HIS A 28 -1.83 2.64 4.10
N ASN A 29 -1.35 3.13 5.25
CA ASN A 29 -1.44 4.56 5.60
C ASN A 29 -0.45 5.39 4.78
N VAL A 30 0.77 4.88 4.59
CA VAL A 30 1.78 5.56 3.77
C VAL A 30 1.31 5.67 2.32
N LEU A 31 0.79 4.59 1.73
CA LEU A 31 0.24 4.57 0.38
C LEU A 31 -0.98 5.51 0.25
N TYR A 32 -1.86 5.52 1.25
CA TYR A 32 -3.01 6.41 1.27
C TYR A 32 -2.58 7.88 1.31
N GLU A 33 -1.84 8.30 2.33
CA GLU A 33 -1.53 9.72 2.55
C GLU A 33 -0.62 10.32 1.48
N ASN A 34 0.30 9.54 0.90
CA ASN A 34 1.28 10.07 -0.05
C ASN A 34 0.87 9.88 -1.52
N TYR A 35 -0.18 9.11 -1.81
CA TYR A 35 -0.57 8.81 -3.19
C TYR A 35 -2.09 8.70 -3.38
N LEU A 36 -2.75 7.70 -2.78
CA LEU A 36 -4.14 7.38 -3.15
C LEU A 36 -5.17 8.42 -2.71
N LYS A 37 -4.89 9.16 -1.63
CA LYS A 37 -5.80 10.20 -1.10
C LYS A 37 -6.07 11.31 -2.11
N ASP A 38 -5.07 11.67 -2.90
CA ASP A 38 -5.15 12.75 -3.90
C ASP A 38 -5.23 12.19 -5.34
N HIS A 39 -5.30 10.86 -5.50
CA HIS A 39 -5.43 10.22 -6.81
C HIS A 39 -6.82 10.52 -7.41
N PRO A 40 -6.92 10.93 -8.69
CA PRO A 40 -8.19 11.38 -9.26
C PRO A 40 -9.21 10.26 -9.50
N ALA A 41 -8.74 9.02 -9.68
CA ALA A 41 -9.57 7.84 -9.91
C ALA A 41 -8.85 6.56 -9.41
N PRO A 42 -8.67 6.36 -8.08
CA PRO A 42 -8.00 5.17 -7.56
C PRO A 42 -8.72 3.87 -7.94
N GLU A 43 -10.02 3.91 -8.21
CA GLU A 43 -10.84 2.78 -8.69
C GLU A 43 -10.43 2.26 -10.07
N ASP A 44 -9.79 3.09 -10.90
CA ASP A 44 -9.32 2.71 -12.24
C ASP A 44 -7.95 2.00 -12.21
N CYS A 45 -7.34 1.84 -11.02
CA CYS A 45 -6.07 1.15 -10.85
C CYS A 45 -6.26 -0.34 -10.49
N GLU A 46 -5.31 -1.16 -10.93
CA GLU A 46 -5.21 -2.58 -10.57
C GLU A 46 -4.24 -2.76 -9.38
N PHE A 47 -4.72 -3.35 -8.28
CA PHE A 47 -3.95 -3.51 -7.05
C PHE A 47 -3.51 -4.96 -6.87
N TYR A 48 -2.20 -5.18 -6.98
CA TYR A 48 -1.58 -6.48 -6.71
C TYR A 48 -0.91 -6.46 -5.34
N MET A 49 -1.30 -7.39 -4.46
CA MET A 49 -0.83 -7.38 -3.08
C MET A 49 -0.60 -8.77 -2.51
N CYS A 50 0.40 -8.87 -1.64
CA CYS A 50 0.76 -10.08 -0.91
C CYS A 50 1.49 -9.67 0.37
N GLY A 51 1.08 -10.21 1.51
CA GLY A 51 1.79 -10.01 2.77
C GLY A 51 1.08 -10.64 3.96
N PRO A 52 1.43 -10.23 5.20
CA PRO A 52 0.87 -10.80 6.42
C PRO A 52 -0.65 -10.56 6.55
N PRO A 53 -1.41 -11.42 7.25
CA PRO A 53 -2.87 -11.29 7.35
C PRO A 53 -3.37 -9.91 7.77
N ILE A 54 -2.71 -9.27 8.75
CA ILE A 54 -3.06 -7.92 9.22
C ILE A 54 -2.82 -6.87 8.14
N MET A 55 -1.73 -6.99 7.38
CA MET A 55 -1.44 -6.09 6.27
C MET A 55 -2.50 -6.24 5.17
N ASN A 56 -2.81 -7.48 4.79
CA ASN A 56 -3.78 -7.76 3.75
C ASN A 56 -5.15 -7.17 4.10
N ALA A 57 -5.67 -7.47 5.30
CA ALA A 57 -6.94 -6.96 5.75
C ALA A 57 -6.99 -5.42 5.79
N SER A 58 -5.89 -4.77 6.21
CA SER A 58 -5.82 -3.31 6.31
C SER A 58 -5.79 -2.61 4.95
N VAL A 59 -5.00 -3.14 4.00
CA VAL A 59 -4.93 -2.60 2.63
C VAL A 59 -6.27 -2.81 1.91
N ILE A 60 -6.84 -4.02 1.97
CA ILE A 60 -8.14 -4.32 1.32
C ILE A 60 -9.23 -3.40 1.86
N LYS A 61 -9.30 -3.21 3.18
CA LYS A 61 -10.27 -2.28 3.78
C LYS A 61 -10.08 -0.85 3.26
N MET A 62 -8.84 -0.35 3.23
CA MET A 62 -8.54 1.00 2.74
C MET A 62 -8.93 1.17 1.27
N LEU A 63 -8.64 0.19 0.41
CA LEU A 63 -9.03 0.22 -1.01
C LEU A 63 -10.55 0.20 -1.19
N LYS A 64 -11.27 -0.63 -0.42
CA LYS A 64 -12.74 -0.64 -0.43
C LYS A 64 -13.35 0.67 0.06
N ASP A 65 -12.77 1.28 1.09
CA ASP A 65 -13.21 2.59 1.59
C ASP A 65 -12.98 3.72 0.56
N LEU A 66 -12.02 3.53 -0.38
CA LEU A 66 -11.79 4.42 -1.54
C LEU A 66 -12.70 4.13 -2.73
N GLY A 67 -13.55 3.10 -2.68
CA GLY A 67 -14.44 2.73 -3.78
C GLY A 67 -13.82 1.79 -4.83
N VAL A 68 -12.67 1.17 -4.53
CA VAL A 68 -12.08 0.14 -5.41
C VAL A 68 -12.90 -1.15 -5.29
N GLU A 69 -13.35 -1.67 -6.43
CA GLU A 69 -14.12 -2.91 -6.52
C GLU A 69 -13.23 -4.15 -6.37
N ASP A 70 -13.81 -5.26 -5.91
CA ASP A 70 -13.08 -6.52 -5.67
C ASP A 70 -12.38 -7.07 -6.92
N GLU A 71 -12.91 -6.77 -8.10
CA GLU A 71 -12.35 -7.19 -9.40
C GLU A 71 -10.97 -6.56 -9.67
N ASN A 72 -10.66 -5.43 -9.04
CA ASN A 72 -9.40 -4.70 -9.18
C ASN A 72 -8.41 -4.98 -8.03
N ILE A 73 -8.74 -5.88 -7.09
CA ILE A 73 -7.89 -6.23 -5.94
C ILE A 73 -7.42 -7.69 -6.05
N MET A 74 -6.18 -7.89 -6.50
CA MET A 74 -5.54 -9.18 -6.69
C MET A 74 -4.67 -9.51 -5.47
N LEU A 75 -5.23 -10.33 -4.57
CA LEU A 75 -4.53 -10.85 -3.40
C LEU A 75 -3.90 -12.23 -3.69
N ASP A 76 -2.62 -12.36 -3.41
CA ASP A 76 -1.97 -13.68 -3.23
C ASP A 76 -1.96 -14.01 -1.73
N ASP A 77 -2.79 -14.98 -1.32
CA ASP A 77 -2.98 -15.37 0.08
C ASP A 77 -2.21 -16.67 0.39
N PHE A 78 -1.21 -16.57 1.25
CA PHE A 78 -0.38 -17.70 1.67
C PHE A 78 -0.99 -18.51 2.84
N GLY A 79 -2.21 -18.21 3.27
CA GLY A 79 -3.01 -19.07 4.16
C GLY A 79 -2.59 -19.02 5.64
N GLY A 80 -2.18 -17.85 6.12
CA GLY A 80 -1.79 -17.60 7.52
C GLY A 80 -2.90 -17.82 8.54
#